data_AF-A0A943HLE9-F1
#
_entry.id   AF-A0A943HLE9-F1
#
_cell.length_a   1.000
_cell.length_b   1.000
_cell.length_c   1.000
_cell.angle_alpha   90.00
_cell.angle_beta   90.00
_cell.angle_gamma   90.00
#
_symmetry.space_group_name_H-M   'P 1'
#
loop_
_entity.id
_entity.type
_entity.pdbx_description
1 polymer ?
#
loop_
_entity_poly.entity_id
_entity_poly.type
_entity_poly.pdbx_seq_one_letter_code
_entity_poly.pdbx_strand_id
1 'polypeptide(L)'
;MSNRQLTVRGLIIGALGSIVLTMSSMFIALKLSSVPWPIMFVVLVSMFILKLCGNTNLQEINVTQTAMSAGAMVAGGLAFTIPGIWMLNPDADVNLGDLLAVTLGGVVLGLIFTALFRKYFIETKQLPFAMGQAAAATLEVSDKGSKKVILLFASMLAAGILKCYNKVVTEVANKI
;
A
#
# COMPACT_ATOMS: atom_id res chain seq x y z
N MET A 1 4.16 -23.05 -18.04
CA MET A 1 3.95 -22.01 -16.99
C MET A 1 5.30 -21.65 -16.41
N SER A 2 5.83 -20.46 -16.68
CA SER A 2 7.15 -20.05 -16.18
C SER A 2 7.03 -19.68 -14.69
N ASN A 3 7.61 -20.52 -13.81
CA ASN A 3 7.55 -20.44 -12.34
C ASN A 3 8.31 -19.25 -11.72
N ARG A 4 8.51 -18.14 -12.45
CA ARG A 4 9.34 -17.03 -11.98
C ARG A 4 8.48 -16.04 -11.19
N GLN A 5 8.48 -16.20 -9.87
CA GLN A 5 7.71 -15.35 -8.94
C GLN A 5 8.45 -14.03 -8.62
N LEU A 6 9.78 -14.10 -8.51
CA LEU A 6 10.66 -12.95 -8.31
C LEU A 6 11.27 -12.52 -9.65
N THR A 7 10.82 -11.37 -10.14
CA THR A 7 11.36 -10.72 -11.32
C THR A 7 12.00 -9.39 -10.94
N VAL A 8 13.08 -9.04 -11.64
CA VAL A 8 13.77 -7.76 -11.42
C VAL A 8 12.83 -6.59 -11.74
N ARG A 9 12.03 -6.73 -12.81
CA ARG A 9 11.01 -5.73 -13.18
C ARG A 9 9.96 -5.53 -12.08
N GLY A 10 9.44 -6.61 -11.50
CA GLY A 10 8.47 -6.55 -10.41
C GLY A 10 9.05 -5.91 -9.16
N LEU A 11 10.32 -6.19 -8.84
CA LEU A 11 11.02 -5.54 -7.73
C LEU A 11 11.17 -4.03 -7.95
N ILE A 12 11.55 -3.59 -9.16
CA ILE A 12 11.70 -2.17 -9.49
C ILE A 12 10.35 -1.46 -9.43
N ILE A 13 9.30 -2.04 -10.03
CA ILE A 13 7.94 -1.48 -10.00
C ILE A 13 7.44 -1.41 -8.55
N GLY A 14 7.65 -2.47 -7.78
CA GLY A 14 7.29 -2.55 -6.37
C GLY A 14 7.99 -1.48 -5.53
N ALA A 15 9.30 -1.29 -5.72
CA ALA A 15 10.09 -0.29 -5.01
C ALA A 15 9.71 1.15 -5.39
N LEU A 16 9.48 1.43 -6.67
CA LEU A 16 9.02 2.76 -7.11
C LEU A 16 7.62 3.05 -6.57
N GLY A 17 6.72 2.08 -6.65
CA GLY A 17 5.37 2.22 -6.10
C GLY A 17 5.36 2.35 -4.58
N SER A 18 6.27 1.66 -3.87
CA SER A 18 6.37 1.77 -2.41
C SER A 18 6.82 3.17 -1.98
N ILE A 19 7.73 3.82 -2.70
CA ILE A 19 8.13 5.21 -2.45
C ILE A 19 6.92 6.16 -2.57
N VAL A 20 6.15 6.04 -3.66
CA VAL A 20 4.96 6.87 -3.90
C VAL A 20 3.89 6.63 -2.83
N LEU A 21 3.61 5.38 -2.51
CA LEU A 21 2.62 5.03 -1.48
C LEU A 21 3.07 5.47 -0.10
N THR A 22 4.37 5.35 0.23
CA THR A 22 4.89 5.81 1.52
C THR A 22 4.65 7.31 1.69
N MET A 23 5.01 8.12 0.68
CA MET A 23 4.78 9.57 0.72
C MET A 23 3.28 9.91 0.83
N SER A 24 2.44 9.26 0.03
CA SER A 24 1.00 9.50 0.03
C SER A 24 0.33 9.09 1.36
N SER A 25 0.64 7.89 1.86
CA SER A 25 0.10 7.38 3.12
C SER A 25 0.59 8.19 4.31
N MET A 26 1.86 8.62 4.35
CA MET A 26 2.39 9.47 5.41
C MET A 26 1.68 10.83 5.44
N PHE A 27 1.51 11.45 4.27
CA PHE A 27 0.80 12.72 4.16
C PHE A 27 -0.64 12.60 4.66
N ILE A 28 -1.39 11.59 4.18
CA ILE A 28 -2.78 11.38 4.57
C ILE A 28 -2.89 11.06 6.07
N ALA A 29 -1.98 10.25 6.60
CA ALA A 29 -1.97 9.89 8.02
C ALA A 29 -1.73 11.12 8.91
N LEU A 30 -0.79 12.00 8.54
CA LEU A 30 -0.51 13.22 9.31
C LEU A 30 -1.56 14.32 9.12
N LYS A 31 -2.11 14.50 7.91
CA LYS A 31 -3.07 15.58 7.62
C LYS A 31 -4.52 15.24 7.96
N LEU A 32 -4.91 13.98 7.76
CA LEU A 32 -6.30 13.53 7.89
C LEU A 32 -6.50 12.56 9.06
N SER A 33 -5.43 12.25 9.82
CA SER A 33 -5.46 11.33 10.96
C SER A 33 -6.05 9.97 10.60
N SER A 34 -5.87 9.54 9.35
CA SER A 34 -6.43 8.30 8.80
C SER A 34 -5.39 7.58 7.96
N VAL A 35 -5.31 6.26 8.08
CA VAL A 35 -4.40 5.43 7.27
C VAL A 35 -5.24 4.67 6.23
N PRO A 36 -5.18 5.06 4.95
CA PRO A 36 -5.90 4.35 3.91
C PRO A 36 -5.27 2.97 3.71
N TRP A 37 -6.09 1.91 3.65
CA TRP A 37 -5.64 0.56 3.35
C TRP A 37 -5.61 0.35 1.83
N PRO A 38 -4.43 0.37 1.17
CA PRO A 38 -4.39 0.50 -0.28
C PRO A 38 -4.36 -0.86 -1.00
N ILE A 39 -4.59 -1.99 -0.32
CA ILE A 39 -4.33 -3.35 -0.84
C ILE A 39 -4.94 -3.54 -2.23
N MET A 40 -6.23 -3.28 -2.41
CA MET A 40 -6.92 -3.46 -3.69
C MET A 40 -6.37 -2.53 -4.78
N PHE A 41 -6.02 -1.30 -4.42
CA PHE A 41 -5.42 -0.35 -5.35
C PHE A 41 -4.04 -0.82 -5.81
N VAL A 42 -3.19 -1.25 -4.86
CA VAL A 42 -1.85 -1.75 -5.14
C VAL A 42 -1.89 -2.98 -6.05
N VAL A 43 -2.83 -3.89 -5.79
CA VAL A 43 -3.08 -5.09 -6.61
C VAL A 43 -3.33 -4.69 -8.07
N LEU A 44 -4.27 -3.78 -8.30
CA LEU A 44 -4.68 -3.34 -9.63
C LEU A 44 -3.58 -2.55 -10.34
N VAL A 45 -2.88 -1.67 -9.64
CA VAL A 45 -1.77 -0.88 -10.19
C VAL A 45 -0.59 -1.78 -10.57
N SER A 46 -0.19 -2.69 -9.67
CA SER A 46 0.91 -3.63 -9.93
C SER A 46 0.62 -4.47 -11.16
N MET A 47 -0.61 -4.98 -11.25
CA MET A 47 -1.07 -5.73 -12.41
C MET A 47 -1.05 -4.89 -13.70
N PHE A 48 -1.61 -3.68 -13.66
CA PHE A 48 -1.70 -2.80 -14.83
C PHE A 48 -0.29 -2.49 -15.37
N ILE A 49 0.61 -2.04 -14.50
CA ILE A 49 1.98 -1.70 -14.91
C ILE A 49 2.71 -2.94 -15.45
N LEU A 50 2.58 -4.10 -14.79
CA LEU A 50 3.20 -5.34 -15.28
C LEU A 50 2.64 -5.79 -16.63
N LYS A 51 1.34 -5.63 -16.88
CA LYS A 51 0.72 -5.89 -18.19
C LYS A 51 1.23 -4.95 -19.28
N LEU A 52 1.47 -3.68 -18.97
CA LEU A 52 2.11 -2.75 -19.93
C LEU A 52 3.56 -3.16 -20.24
N CYS A 53 4.29 -3.71 -19.27
CA CYS A 53 5.65 -4.21 -19.45
C CYS A 53 5.74 -5.62 -20.08
N GLY A 54 4.63 -6.18 -20.58
CA GLY A 54 4.58 -7.43 -21.33
C GLY A 54 3.82 -8.56 -20.63
N ASN A 55 4.25 -9.81 -20.85
CA ASN A 55 3.59 -10.98 -20.29
C ASN A 55 3.72 -11.00 -18.76
N THR A 56 2.60 -11.10 -18.05
CA THR A 56 2.52 -11.06 -16.58
C THR A 56 2.15 -12.43 -16.01
N ASN A 57 2.52 -12.68 -14.76
CA ASN A 57 2.12 -13.86 -14.00
C ASN A 57 1.43 -13.43 -12.69
N LEU A 58 0.35 -14.12 -12.29
CA LEU A 58 -0.33 -13.91 -11.01
C LEU A 58 0.64 -13.93 -9.82
N GLN A 59 1.60 -14.86 -9.80
CA GLN A 59 2.57 -14.92 -8.70
C GLN A 59 3.52 -13.71 -8.69
N GLU A 60 3.92 -13.22 -9.86
CA GLU A 60 4.77 -12.03 -9.99
C GLU A 60 4.04 -10.76 -9.53
N ILE A 61 2.76 -10.63 -9.87
CA ILE A 61 1.93 -9.52 -9.39
C ILE A 61 1.79 -9.60 -7.87
N ASN A 62 1.61 -10.80 -7.31
CA ASN A 62 1.51 -10.97 -5.86
C ASN A 62 2.79 -10.55 -5.12
N VAL A 63 3.98 -10.85 -5.66
CA VAL A 63 5.24 -10.37 -5.06
C VAL A 63 5.37 -8.85 -5.20
N THR A 64 5.03 -8.32 -6.37
CA THR A 64 5.15 -6.87 -6.67
C THR A 64 4.22 -6.03 -5.79
N GLN A 65 2.96 -6.47 -5.62
CA GLN A 65 2.00 -5.75 -4.77
C GLN A 65 2.37 -5.83 -3.29
N THR A 66 2.99 -6.93 -2.83
CA THR A 66 3.46 -7.03 -1.45
C THR A 66 4.62 -6.08 -1.21
N ALA A 67 5.59 -6.03 -2.14
CA ALA A 67 6.70 -5.07 -2.07
C ALA A 67 6.19 -3.61 -2.09
N MET A 68 5.22 -3.33 -2.97
CA MET A 68 4.62 -2.00 -3.10
C MET A 68 3.83 -1.59 -1.85
N SER A 69 2.99 -2.49 -1.31
CA SER A 69 2.16 -2.20 -0.13
C SER A 69 2.93 -2.17 1.19
N ALA A 70 4.09 -2.81 1.27
CA ALA A 70 4.97 -2.73 2.44
C ALA A 70 5.36 -1.29 2.81
N GLY A 71 5.58 -0.41 1.82
CA GLY A 71 5.90 1.00 2.07
C GLY A 71 4.78 1.75 2.81
N ALA A 72 3.52 1.49 2.44
CA ALA A 72 2.37 2.09 3.12
C ALA A 72 2.25 1.66 4.59
N MET A 73 2.63 0.41 4.91
CA MET A 73 2.61 -0.10 6.29
C MET A 73 3.71 0.55 7.13
N VAL A 74 4.91 0.75 6.56
CA VAL A 74 6.01 1.47 7.22
C VAL A 74 5.63 2.93 7.46
N ALA A 75 5.02 3.60 6.47
CA ALA A 75 4.49 4.95 6.62
C ALA A 75 3.45 5.05 7.75
N GLY A 76 2.54 4.07 7.83
CA GLY A 76 1.57 3.99 8.92
C GLY A 76 2.24 3.92 10.29
N GLY A 77 3.26 3.08 10.46
CA GLY A 77 4.04 3.01 11.70
C GLY A 77 4.66 4.35 12.07
N LEU A 78 5.36 4.97 11.12
CA LEU A 78 6.02 6.27 11.31
C LEU A 78 5.04 7.41 11.61
N ALA A 79 3.87 7.40 10.98
CA ALA A 79 2.83 8.40 11.20
C ALA A 79 2.28 8.40 12.64
N PHE A 80 2.42 7.28 13.37
CA PHE A 80 2.08 7.22 14.80
C PHE A 80 3.29 7.49 15.69
N THR A 81 4.48 7.06 15.27
CA THR A 81 5.71 7.24 16.06
C THR A 81 6.14 8.70 16.16
N ILE A 82 6.16 9.46 15.05
CA ILE A 82 6.66 10.85 15.07
C ILE A 82 5.80 11.74 15.97
N PRO A 83 4.45 11.78 15.84
CA PRO A 83 3.62 12.54 16.77
C PRO A 83 3.74 12.03 18.21
N GLY A 84 3.92 10.72 18.42
CA GLY A 84 4.12 10.14 19.75
C GLY A 84 5.38 10.67 20.44
N ILE A 85 6.48 10.87 19.70
CA ILE A 85 7.71 11.48 20.23
C ILE A 85 7.46 12.93 20.63
N TRP A 86 6.80 13.72 19.79
CA TRP A 86 6.48 15.12 20.10
C TRP A 86 5.48 15.29 21.25
N MET A 87 4.59 14.32 21.47
CA MET A 87 3.72 14.29 22.65
C MET A 87 4.51 14.08 23.94
N LEU A 88 5.60 13.31 23.91
CA LEU A 88 6.45 13.07 25.08
C LEU A 88 7.42 14.23 25.33
N ASN A 89 8.01 14.77 24.26
CA ASN A 89 8.96 15.88 24.32
C ASN A 89 8.69 16.87 23.17
N PRO A 90 8.06 18.02 23.44
CA PRO A 90 7.70 19.01 22.41
C PRO A 90 8.90 19.59 21.65
N ASP A 91 10.07 19.69 22.29
CA ASP A 91 11.30 20.23 21.69
C ASP A 91 12.21 19.14 21.09
N ALA A 92 11.70 17.91 20.93
CA ALA A 92 12.48 16.81 20.38
C ALA A 92 12.80 17.04 18.88
N ASP A 93 14.08 17.15 18.58
CA ASP A 93 14.58 17.14 17.20
C ASP A 93 14.78 15.69 16.75
N VAL A 94 13.98 15.26 15.77
CA VAL A 94 13.99 13.88 15.27
C VAL A 94 15.06 13.77 14.20
N ASN A 95 16.25 13.30 14.59
CA ASN A 95 17.34 13.05 13.64
C ASN A 95 16.97 11.90 12.68
N LEU A 96 17.36 12.05 11.41
CA LEU A 96 17.19 11.04 10.37
C LEU A 96 17.79 9.68 10.78
N GLY A 97 18.93 9.69 11.47
CA GLY A 97 19.60 8.48 11.95
C GLY A 97 18.75 7.67 12.93
N ASP A 98 18.16 8.34 13.92
CA ASP A 98 17.31 7.71 14.92
C ASP A 98 16.01 7.23 14.30
N LEU A 99 15.42 8.02 13.40
CA LEU A 99 14.23 7.63 12.66
C LEU A 99 14.47 6.37 11.82
N LEU A 100 15.62 6.28 11.15
CA LEU A 100 16.02 5.10 10.39
C LEU A 100 16.22 3.89 11.31
N ALA A 101 16.90 4.05 12.45
CA ALA A 101 17.12 2.98 13.41
C ALA A 101 15.79 2.43 13.97
N VAL A 102 14.87 3.31 14.35
CA VAL A 102 13.53 2.94 14.84
C VAL A 102 12.71 2.27 13.73
N THR A 103 12.78 2.78 12.50
CA THR A 103 12.07 2.18 11.35
C THR A 103 12.58 0.78 11.06
N LEU A 104 13.90 0.60 10.97
CA LEU A 104 14.51 -0.71 10.72
C LEU A 104 14.23 -1.70 11.85
N GLY A 105 14.35 -1.25 13.11
CA GLY A 105 14.00 -2.03 14.29
C GLY A 105 12.54 -2.48 14.25
N GLY A 106 11.62 -1.56 13.93
CA GLY A 106 10.19 -1.85 13.79
C GLY A 106 9.88 -2.83 12.67
N VAL A 107 10.57 -2.73 11.52
CA VAL A 107 10.43 -3.69 10.42
C VAL A 107 10.91 -5.08 10.84
N VAL A 108 12.08 -5.20 11.45
CA VAL A 108 12.61 -6.49 11.93
C VAL A 108 11.68 -7.12 12.96
N LEU A 109 11.25 -6.33 13.95
CA LEU A 109 10.30 -6.77 14.97
C LEU A 109 8.97 -7.22 14.35
N GLY A 110 8.46 -6.46 13.39
CA GLY A 110 7.23 -6.76 12.64
C GLY A 110 7.33 -8.07 11.84
N LEU A 111 8.48 -8.34 11.21
CA LEU A 111 8.74 -9.61 10.51
C LEU A 111 8.73 -10.80 11.48
N ILE A 112 9.36 -10.67 12.65
CA ILE A 112 9.38 -11.70 13.69
C ILE A 112 7.96 -11.99 14.18
N PHE A 113 7.21 -10.96 14.56
CA PHE A 113 5.83 -11.15 15.03
C PHE A 113 4.91 -11.70 13.95
N THR A 114 5.07 -11.28 12.70
CA THR A 114 4.30 -11.83 11.57
C THR A 114 4.58 -13.33 11.42
N ALA A 115 5.84 -13.77 11.51
CA ALA A 115 6.20 -15.17 11.43
C ALA A 115 5.62 -15.99 12.60
N LEU A 116 5.64 -15.45 13.82
CA LEU A 116 5.07 -16.10 15.01
C LEU A 116 3.54 -16.22 14.92
N PHE A 117 2.86 -15.12 14.60
CA PHE A 117 1.41 -15.08 14.51
C PHE A 117 0.87 -15.91 13.35
N ARG A 118 1.61 -16.00 12.24
CA ARG A 118 1.24 -16.87 11.11
C ARG A 118 1.01 -18.31 11.58
N LYS A 119 1.91 -18.87 12.38
CA LYS A 119 1.80 -20.25 12.88
C LYS A 119 0.54 -20.44 13.73
N TYR A 120 0.26 -19.51 14.63
CA TYR A 120 -0.89 -19.61 15.52
C TYR A 120 -2.22 -19.42 14.79
N PHE A 121 -2.36 -18.36 13.98
CA PHE A 121 -3.63 -18.02 13.34
C PHE A 121 -3.95 -18.87 12.11
N ILE A 122 -2.95 -19.28 11.33
CA ILE A 122 -3.17 -20.06 10.11
C ILE A 122 -3.12 -21.55 10.39
N GLU A 123 -2.07 -22.06 11.05
CA GLU A 123 -1.90 -23.52 11.21
C GLU A 123 -2.75 -24.07 12.36
N THR A 124 -2.78 -23.37 13.51
CA THR A 124 -3.48 -23.88 14.71
C THR A 124 -4.97 -23.52 14.70
N LYS A 125 -5.30 -22.24 14.48
CA LYS A 125 -6.68 -21.74 14.53
C LYS A 125 -7.43 -21.83 13.19
N GLN A 126 -6.74 -22.13 12.08
CA GLN A 126 -7.29 -22.24 10.72
C GLN A 126 -8.27 -21.12 10.34
N LEU A 127 -7.93 -19.88 10.72
CA LEU A 127 -8.79 -18.74 10.42
C LEU A 127 -8.82 -18.45 8.91
N PRO A 128 -9.99 -18.10 8.35
CA PRO A 128 -10.11 -17.76 6.94
C PRO A 128 -9.32 -16.48 6.62
N PHE A 129 -8.46 -16.56 5.61
CA PHE A 129 -7.62 -15.44 5.15
C PHE A 129 -8.39 -14.52 4.18
N ALA A 130 -9.52 -13.98 4.64
CA ALA A 130 -10.53 -13.32 3.80
C ALA A 130 -9.95 -12.20 2.91
N MET A 131 -9.09 -11.34 3.46
CA MET A 131 -8.45 -10.26 2.70
C MET A 131 -7.53 -10.78 1.58
N GLY A 132 -6.75 -11.82 1.87
CA GLY A 132 -5.87 -12.44 0.87
C GLY A 132 -6.66 -13.18 -0.21
N GLN A 133 -7.75 -13.86 0.17
CA GLN A 133 -8.66 -14.51 -0.77
C GLN A 133 -9.37 -13.49 -1.67
N ALA A 134 -9.84 -12.36 -1.11
CA ALA A 134 -10.44 -11.29 -1.89
C ALA A 134 -9.45 -10.64 -2.87
N ALA A 135 -8.20 -10.43 -2.44
CA ALA A 135 -7.13 -9.94 -3.32
C ALA A 135 -6.81 -10.94 -4.44
N ALA A 136 -6.71 -12.24 -4.13
CA ALA A 136 -6.47 -13.29 -5.11
C ALA A 136 -7.62 -13.41 -6.12
N ALA A 137 -8.87 -13.44 -5.64
CA ALA A 137 -10.04 -13.45 -6.50
C ALA A 137 -10.11 -12.21 -7.40
N THR A 138 -9.71 -11.04 -6.88
CA THR A 138 -9.64 -9.82 -7.68
C THR A 138 -8.56 -9.89 -8.74
N LEU A 139 -7.38 -10.44 -8.42
CA LEU A 139 -6.31 -10.69 -9.40
C LEU A 139 -6.77 -11.62 -10.51
N GLU A 140 -7.44 -12.73 -10.17
CA GLU A 140 -7.96 -13.68 -11.16
C GLU A 140 -9.04 -13.07 -12.07
N VAL A 141 -9.98 -12.33 -11.49
CA VAL A 141 -11.01 -11.60 -12.26
C VAL A 141 -10.36 -10.55 -13.16
N SER A 142 -9.29 -9.93 -12.68
CA SER A 142 -8.60 -8.89 -13.42
C SER A 142 -7.74 -9.45 -14.55
N ASP A 143 -7.13 -10.63 -14.35
CA ASP A 143 -6.30 -11.27 -15.36
C ASP A 143 -7.10 -11.71 -16.59
N LYS A 144 -8.31 -12.21 -16.35
CA LYS A 144 -9.28 -12.61 -17.37
C LYS A 144 -9.86 -11.45 -18.21
N GLY A 145 -9.37 -10.22 -18.04
CA GLY A 145 -9.74 -9.07 -18.88
C GLY A 145 -11.18 -8.59 -18.67
N SER A 146 -11.72 -8.79 -17.47
CA SER A 146 -13.12 -8.48 -17.18
C SER A 146 -13.41 -6.97 -17.29
N LYS A 147 -14.51 -6.60 -17.96
CA LYS A 147 -15.04 -5.21 -18.00
C LYS A 147 -15.19 -4.58 -16.61
N LYS A 148 -15.33 -5.39 -15.56
CA LYS A 148 -15.40 -4.98 -14.15
C LYS A 148 -14.14 -4.25 -13.66
N VAL A 149 -12.95 -4.57 -14.17
CA VAL A 149 -11.70 -3.86 -13.82
C VAL A 149 -11.71 -2.45 -14.36
N ILE A 150 -12.12 -2.29 -15.63
CA ILE A 150 -12.25 -0.98 -16.26
C ILE A 150 -13.29 -0.14 -15.51
N LEU A 151 -14.40 -0.75 -15.08
CA LEU A 151 -15.40 -0.08 -14.25
C LEU A 151 -14.83 0.38 -12.90
N LEU A 152 -14.01 -0.43 -12.23
CA LEU A 152 -13.33 -0.04 -10.98
C LEU A 152 -12.39 1.14 -11.19
N PHE A 153 -11.53 1.11 -12.22
CA PHE A 153 -10.66 2.23 -12.55
C PHE A 153 -11.44 3.48 -12.96
N ALA A 154 -12.52 3.34 -13.73
CA ALA A 154 -13.37 4.45 -14.13
C ALA A 154 -14.06 5.10 -12.92
N SER A 155 -14.58 4.30 -11.99
CA SER A 155 -15.19 4.82 -10.76
C SER A 155 -14.17 5.52 -9.84
N MET A 156 -12.94 4.99 -9.74
CA MET A 156 -11.85 5.66 -9.01
C MET A 156 -11.46 6.99 -9.66
N LEU A 157 -11.33 7.04 -10.99
CA LEU A 157 -11.03 8.27 -11.71
C LEU A 157 -12.16 9.30 -11.58
N ALA A 158 -13.42 8.86 -11.73
CA ALA A 158 -14.58 9.72 -11.56
C ALA A 158 -14.62 10.33 -10.14
N ALA A 159 -14.38 9.52 -9.11
CA ALA A 159 -14.30 10.00 -7.74
C ALA A 159 -13.16 11.02 -7.54
N GLY A 160 -11.99 10.77 -8.14
CA GLY A 160 -10.86 11.71 -8.12
C GLY A 160 -11.17 13.05 -8.78
N ILE A 161 -11.79 13.02 -9.96
CA ILE A 161 -12.20 14.23 -10.71
C ILE A 161 -13.24 15.01 -9.91
N LEU A 162 -14.24 14.35 -9.35
CA LEU A 162 -15.27 15.00 -8.53
C LEU A 162 -14.67 15.68 -7.29
N LYS A 163 -13.69 15.04 -6.64
CA LYS A 163 -12.97 15.64 -5.50
C LYS A 163 -12.16 16.87 -5.93
N CYS A 164 -11.45 16.81 -7.06
CA CYS A 164 -10.72 17.96 -7.61
C CYS A 164 -11.67 19.12 -7.95
N TYR A 165 -12.80 18.83 -8.60
CA TYR A 165 -13.80 19.83 -8.92
C TYR A 165 -14.35 20.51 -7.66
N ASN A 166 -14.76 19.73 -6.65
CA ASN A 166 -15.24 20.28 -5.39
C ASN A 166 -14.19 21.12 -4.67
N LYS A 167 -12.90 20.72 -4.71
CA LYS A 167 -11.82 21.52 -4.14
C LYS A 167 -11.70 22.87 -4.84
N VAL A 168 -11.69 22.89 -6.17
CA VAL A 168 -11.61 24.14 -6.96
C VAL A 168 -12.80 25.05 -6.69
N VAL A 169 -14.03 24.50 -6.66
CA VAL A 169 -15.23 25.28 -6.34
C VAL A 169 -15.17 25.88 -4.93
N THR A 170 -14.73 25.09 -3.94
CA THR A 170 -14.59 25.58 -2.55
C THR A 170 -13.52 26.66 -2.44
N GLU A 171 -12.41 26.52 -3.18
CA GLU A 171 -11.29 27.46 -3.18
C GLU A 171 -11.63 28.78 -3.91
N VAL A 172 -12.51 28.73 -4.91
CA VAL A 172 -13.09 29.92 -5.55
C VAL A 172 -14.16 30.58 -4.65
N ALA A 173 -15.03 29.79 -4.01
CA ALA A 173 -16.06 30.31 -3.11
C ALA A 173 -15.50 30.99 -1.85
N ASN A 174 -14.38 30.51 -1.31
CA ASN A 174 -13.70 31.15 -0.17
C ASN A 174 -12.87 32.39 -0.54
N LYS A 175 -12.74 32.72 -1.83
CA LYS A 175 -12.00 33.88 -2.34
C LYS A 175 -12.91 35.07 -2.72
N ILE A 176 -14.23 34.91 -2.63
CA ILE A 176 -15.26 35.93 -2.84
C ILE A 176 -15.79 36.34 -1.46
#